data_AF-A0A376TNT3-F1
#
_entry.id   AF-A0A376TNT3-F1
#
_cell.length_a   1.000
_cell.length_b   1.000
_cell.length_c   1.000
_cell.angle_alpha   90.00
_cell.angle_beta   90.00
_cell.angle_gamma   90.00
#
_symmetry.space_group_name_H-M   'P 1'
#
loop_
_entity.id
_entity.type
_entity.pdbx_description
1 polymer ?
#
loop_
_entity_poly.entity_id
_entity_poly.type
_entity_poly.pdbx_seq_one_letter_code
_entity_poly.pdbx_strand_id
1 'polypeptide(L)'
;MLNYRKSQDDEKLSTLSHSWSQVVDVSEVLRDGTPRRDEEITIKDRLLLINTVPVRSNGVIIGAISTFRDKTEVRKLMQRLDGLVNYADALRERSHEFMNKLHVILGLLHLKSYKQLEDYILKTANNYQEEIGSLLVRSNLRLSLVF
;
A
#
# COMPACT_ATOMS: atom_id res chain seq x y z
N MET A 1 19.24 24.94 22.98
CA MET A 1 19.98 24.03 22.07
C MET A 1 19.13 22.79 21.87
N LEU A 2 18.52 22.61 20.68
CA LEU A 2 17.75 21.41 20.37
C LEU A 2 18.73 20.26 20.12
N ASN A 3 18.76 19.28 21.01
CA ASN A 3 19.54 18.06 20.87
C ASN A 3 19.01 17.25 19.67
N TYR A 4 19.67 17.38 18.52
CA TYR A 4 19.41 16.57 17.34
C TYR A 4 19.98 15.17 17.59
N ARG A 5 19.12 14.26 18.04
CA ARG A 5 19.45 12.85 18.26
C ARG A 5 19.64 12.22 16.88
N LYS A 6 20.90 12.08 16.44
CA LYS A 6 21.24 11.37 15.19
C LYS A 6 20.53 10.01 15.18
N SER A 7 19.59 9.84 14.26
CA SER A 7 18.97 8.54 14.00
C SER A 7 19.95 7.69 13.19
N GLN A 8 19.87 6.36 13.30
CA GLN A 8 20.64 5.43 12.46
C GLN A 8 20.43 5.68 10.95
N ASP A 9 19.33 6.34 10.58
CA ASP A 9 19.05 6.80 9.21
C ASP A 9 19.95 7.95 8.76
N ASP A 10 20.36 8.85 9.65
CA ASP A 10 21.24 9.98 9.32
C ASP A 10 22.63 9.48 8.88
N GLU A 11 23.08 8.35 9.42
CA GLU A 11 24.36 7.73 9.08
C GLU A 11 24.32 7.13 7.67
N LYS A 12 23.21 6.49 7.27
CA LYS A 12 23.04 5.96 5.90
C LYS A 12 22.74 7.03 4.87
N LEU A 13 22.06 8.12 5.26
CA LEU A 13 21.88 9.31 4.43
C LEU A 13 23.21 10.04 4.22
N SER A 14 24.11 10.05 5.22
CA SER A 14 25.45 10.61 5.04
C SER A 14 26.29 9.87 3.99
N THR A 15 26.06 8.56 3.81
CA THR A 15 26.73 7.76 2.75
C THR A 15 26.25 8.14 1.34
N LEU A 16 25.05 8.73 1.20
CA LEU A 16 24.54 9.27 -0.06
C LEU A 16 25.10 10.68 -0.39
N SER A 17 25.97 11.23 0.48
CA SER A 17 26.60 12.56 0.35
C SER A 17 27.15 12.87 -1.05
N HIS A 18 27.70 11.87 -1.75
CA HIS A 18 28.35 12.06 -3.05
C HIS A 18 27.39 11.91 -4.25
N SER A 19 26.12 11.59 -4.04
CA SER A 19 25.12 11.31 -5.09
C SER A 19 23.89 12.22 -5.00
N TRP A 20 23.81 13.16 -4.05
CA TRP A 20 22.66 14.07 -3.91
C TRP A 20 22.38 14.89 -5.18
N SER A 21 23.41 15.24 -5.94
CA SER A 21 23.28 15.92 -7.24
C SER A 21 22.58 15.09 -8.32
N GLN A 22 22.55 13.75 -8.16
CA GLN A 22 21.81 12.83 -9.05
C GLN A 22 20.36 12.61 -8.58
N VAL A 23 20.05 13.07 -7.37
CA VAL A 23 18.82 12.78 -6.65
C VAL A 23 17.90 14.01 -6.61
N VAL A 24 18.47 15.21 -6.57
CA VAL A 24 17.73 16.47 -6.54
C VAL A 24 18.29 17.41 -7.59
N ASP A 25 17.46 17.79 -8.56
CA ASP A 25 17.79 18.88 -9.47
C ASP A 25 17.36 20.22 -8.85
N VAL A 26 18.35 20.94 -8.32
CA VAL A 26 18.15 22.25 -7.70
C VAL A 26 18.29 23.38 -8.74
N SER A 27 18.74 23.04 -9.96
CA SER A 27 19.06 24.00 -11.02
C SER A 27 17.84 24.80 -11.46
N GLU A 28 16.67 24.16 -11.48
CA GLU A 28 15.42 24.84 -11.82
C GLU A 28 15.04 25.88 -10.77
N VAL A 29 15.07 25.51 -9.48
CA VAL A 29 14.76 26.41 -8.35
C VAL A 29 15.70 27.61 -8.29
N LEU A 30 16.96 27.41 -8.71
CA LEU A 30 17.95 28.48 -8.82
C LEU A 30 17.70 29.40 -10.02
N ARG A 31 17.10 28.90 -11.11
CA ARG A 31 16.79 29.67 -12.33
C ARG A 31 15.51 30.47 -12.22
N ASP A 32 14.44 29.86 -11.73
CA ASP A 32 13.10 30.44 -11.71
C ASP A 32 12.69 31.00 -10.35
N GLY A 33 13.40 30.60 -9.27
CA GLY A 33 13.08 31.02 -7.91
C GLY A 33 11.75 30.49 -7.41
N THR A 34 11.19 29.46 -8.04
CA THR A 34 9.95 28.79 -7.63
C THR A 34 10.27 27.62 -6.70
N PRO A 35 9.65 27.56 -5.51
CA PRO A 35 9.80 26.41 -4.62
C PRO A 35 9.26 25.11 -5.27
N ARG A 36 10.00 24.02 -5.15
CA ARG A 36 9.53 22.66 -5.44
C ARG A 36 9.12 22.00 -4.13
N ARG A 37 7.90 21.47 -4.07
CA ARG A 37 7.33 20.92 -2.83
C ARG A 37 6.79 19.52 -3.07
N ASP A 38 6.89 18.71 -2.04
CA ASP A 38 6.34 17.37 -1.94
C ASP A 38 6.77 16.44 -3.09
N GLU A 39 8.00 16.60 -3.58
CA GLU A 39 8.55 15.70 -4.60
C GLU A 39 8.91 14.35 -3.96
N GLU A 40 8.25 13.29 -4.41
CA GLU A 40 8.53 11.93 -3.98
C GLU A 40 9.57 11.28 -4.88
N ILE A 41 10.61 10.72 -4.26
CA ILE A 41 11.60 9.91 -4.94
C ILE A 41 11.80 8.58 -4.23
N THR A 42 12.08 7.54 -5.01
CA THR A 42 12.39 6.21 -4.47
C THR A 42 13.85 5.86 -4.74
N ILE A 43 14.64 5.64 -3.69
CA ILE A 43 16.05 5.24 -3.79
C ILE A 43 16.27 4.00 -2.94
N LYS A 44 16.76 2.90 -3.54
CA LYS A 44 17.12 1.67 -2.82
C LYS A 44 16.04 1.26 -1.79
N ASP A 45 14.78 1.24 -2.24
CA ASP A 45 13.58 0.91 -1.47
C ASP A 45 13.18 1.90 -0.36
N ARG A 46 13.73 3.11 -0.37
CA ARG A 46 13.31 4.21 0.51
C ARG A 46 12.52 5.25 -0.25
N LEU A 47 11.38 5.64 0.30
CA LEU A 47 10.60 6.77 -0.18
C LEU A 47 11.05 8.03 0.56
N LEU A 48 11.61 8.98 -0.17
CA LEU A 48 11.97 10.29 0.37
C LEU A 48 11.02 11.35 -0.20
N LEU A 49 10.53 12.21 0.69
CA LEU A 49 9.82 13.42 0.33
C LEU A 49 10.82 14.58 0.35
N ILE A 50 10.92 15.30 -0.76
CA ILE A 50 11.83 16.40 -0.95
C ILE A 50 11.04 17.71 -1.05
N ASN A 51 11.50 18.70 -0.30
CA ASN A 51 11.07 20.09 -0.48
C ASN A 51 12.31 20.94 -0.73
N THR A 52 12.30 21.71 -1.81
CA THR A 52 13.40 22.59 -2.20
C THR A 52 12.89 24.04 -2.29
N VAL A 53 13.51 24.92 -1.51
CA VAL A 53 13.15 26.34 -1.44
C VAL A 53 14.34 27.22 -1.80
N PRO A 54 14.17 28.29 -2.60
CA PRO A 54 15.26 29.21 -2.92
C PRO A 54 15.59 30.09 -1.71
N VAL A 55 16.87 30.38 -1.52
CA VAL A 55 17.38 31.34 -0.54
C VAL A 55 17.68 32.64 -1.25
N ARG A 56 17.07 33.73 -0.80
CA ARG A 56 17.24 35.06 -1.38
C ARG A 56 17.93 35.99 -0.40
N SER A 57 18.87 36.80 -0.90
CA SER A 57 19.49 37.92 -0.19
C SER A 57 19.40 39.16 -1.07
N ASN A 58 18.89 40.27 -0.53
CA ASN A 58 18.68 41.51 -1.27
C ASN A 58 17.91 41.34 -2.60
N GLY A 59 16.94 40.43 -2.66
CA GLY A 59 16.16 40.13 -3.87
C GLY A 59 16.85 39.20 -4.88
N VAL A 60 18.12 38.84 -4.67
CA VAL A 60 18.89 37.93 -5.54
C VAL A 60 18.87 36.53 -4.94
N ILE A 61 18.65 35.50 -5.79
CA ILE A 61 18.75 34.10 -5.38
C ILE A 61 20.23 33.77 -5.17
N ILE A 62 20.61 33.46 -3.93
CA ILE A 62 21.99 33.13 -3.54
C ILE A 62 22.20 31.63 -3.36
N GLY A 63 21.13 30.84 -3.42
CA GLY A 63 21.18 29.39 -3.26
C GLY A 63 19.79 28.79 -3.10
N ALA A 64 19.73 27.53 -2.69
CA ALA A 64 18.50 26.85 -2.34
C ALA A 64 18.76 25.84 -1.21
N ILE A 65 17.72 25.55 -0.44
CA ILE A 65 17.73 24.57 0.65
C ILE A 65 16.78 23.46 0.26
N SER A 66 17.28 22.23 0.24
CA SER A 66 16.48 21.03 0.10
C SER A 66 16.38 20.30 1.44
N THR A 67 15.16 19.97 1.85
CA THR A 67 14.89 19.12 3.01
C THR A 67 14.42 17.75 2.54
N PHE A 68 14.90 16.72 3.20
CA PHE A 68 14.59 15.32 2.90
C PHE A 68 13.86 14.71 4.09
N ARG A 69 12.74 14.05 3.84
CA ARG A 69 11.99 13.33 4.86
C ARG A 69 11.75 11.90 4.42
N ASP A 70 12.33 10.96 5.14
CA ASP A 70 12.06 9.54 4.92
C ASP A 70 10.60 9.23 5.33
N LYS A 71 9.83 8.72 4.36
CA LYS A 71 8.42 8.34 4.50
C LYS A 71 8.22 6.84 4.33
N THR A 72 9.29 6.07 4.25
CA THR A 72 9.26 4.63 3.95
C THR A 72 8.42 3.85 4.95
N GLU A 73 8.64 4.06 6.25
CA GLU A 73 7.89 3.34 7.29
C GLU A 73 6.41 3.72 7.33
N VAL A 74 6.10 5.00 7.09
CA VAL A 74 4.72 5.47 6.97
C VAL A 74 4.03 4.79 5.78
N ARG A 75 4.70 4.75 4.62
CA ARG A 75 4.15 4.09 3.42
C ARG A 75 3.93 2.60 3.64
N LYS A 76 4.89 1.89 4.26
CA LYS A 76 4.73 0.47 4.61
C LYS A 76 3.55 0.25 5.55
N LEU A 77 3.36 1.13 6.54
CA LEU A 77 2.23 1.04 7.45
C LEU A 77 0.89 1.25 6.72
N MET A 78 0.81 2.25 5.82
CA MET A 78 -0.38 2.48 5.00
C MET A 78 -0.70 1.26 4.13
N GLN A 79 0.30 0.69 3.46
CA GLN A 79 0.10 -0.53 2.65
C GLN A 79 -0.41 -1.73 3.49
N ARG A 80 0.12 -1.92 4.69
CA ARG A 80 -0.37 -2.97 5.61
C ARG A 80 -1.80 -2.69 6.06
N LEU A 81 -2.12 -1.44 6.36
CA LEU A 81 -3.46 -1.04 6.77
C LEU A 81 -4.47 -1.24 5.63
N ASP A 82 -4.14 -0.82 4.42
CA ASP A 82 -4.97 -1.06 3.23
C ASP A 82 -5.21 -2.56 3.03
N GLY A 83 -4.16 -3.38 3.21
CA GLY A 83 -4.28 -4.84 3.18
C GLY A 83 -5.25 -5.40 4.23
N LEU A 84 -5.21 -4.89 5.47
CA LEU A 84 -6.13 -5.28 6.54
C LEU A 84 -7.56 -4.82 6.28
N VAL A 85 -7.75 -3.61 5.76
CA VAL A 85 -9.08 -3.09 5.39
C VAL A 85 -9.69 -3.97 4.30
N ASN A 86 -8.95 -4.23 3.23
CA ASN A 86 -9.40 -5.12 2.15
C ASN A 86 -9.73 -6.53 2.66
N TYR A 87 -8.94 -7.05 3.60
CA TYR A 87 -9.20 -8.34 4.21
C TYR A 87 -10.49 -8.34 5.04
N ALA A 88 -10.71 -7.29 5.84
CA ALA A 88 -11.92 -7.12 6.64
C ALA A 88 -13.17 -6.97 5.74
N ASP A 89 -13.05 -6.24 4.63
CA ASP A 89 -14.13 -6.09 3.65
C ASP A 89 -14.47 -7.42 2.97
N ALA A 90 -13.47 -8.20 2.55
CA ALA A 90 -13.68 -9.53 2.00
C ALA A 90 -14.35 -10.47 3.01
N LEU A 91 -13.93 -10.42 4.29
CA LEU A 91 -14.56 -11.21 5.35
C LEU A 91 -16.02 -10.79 5.58
N ARG A 92 -16.32 -9.48 5.50
CA ARG A 92 -17.67 -8.94 5.63
C ARG A 92 -18.55 -9.40 4.48
N GLU A 93 -18.07 -9.35 3.25
CA GLU A 93 -18.78 -9.85 2.07
C GLU A 93 -19.12 -11.33 2.21
N ARG A 94 -18.13 -12.15 2.63
CA ARG A 94 -18.35 -13.59 2.90
C ARG A 94 -19.37 -13.83 4.02
N SER A 95 -19.33 -13.02 5.07
CA SER A 95 -20.32 -13.09 6.15
C SER A 95 -21.73 -12.75 5.65
N HIS A 96 -21.86 -11.72 4.82
CA HIS A 96 -23.14 -11.39 4.16
C HIS A 96 -23.63 -12.52 3.26
N GLU A 97 -22.76 -13.11 2.44
CA GLU A 97 -23.10 -14.24 1.58
C GLU A 97 -23.58 -15.45 2.40
N PHE A 98 -22.91 -15.73 3.52
CA PHE A 98 -23.30 -16.80 4.44
C PHE A 98 -24.69 -16.55 5.05
N MET A 99 -24.95 -15.33 5.52
CA MET A 99 -26.27 -14.96 6.04
C MET A 99 -27.36 -15.07 4.97
N ASN A 100 -27.06 -14.71 3.72
CA ASN A 100 -27.98 -14.89 2.60
C ASN A 100 -28.29 -16.38 2.35
N LYS A 101 -27.28 -17.26 2.42
CA LYS A 101 -27.48 -18.72 2.33
C LYS A 101 -28.40 -19.23 3.44
N LEU A 102 -28.20 -18.77 4.69
CA LEU A 102 -29.08 -19.12 5.82
C LEU A 102 -30.52 -18.62 5.62
N HIS A 103 -30.71 -17.40 5.11
CA HIS A 103 -32.04 -16.88 4.79
C HIS A 103 -32.76 -17.70 3.72
N VAL A 104 -32.05 -18.14 2.66
CA VAL A 104 -32.62 -19.02 1.64
C VAL A 104 -33.01 -20.37 2.24
N ILE A 105 -32.14 -20.97 3.05
CA ILE A 105 -32.42 -22.22 3.77
C ILE A 105 -33.69 -22.08 4.63
N LEU A 106 -33.76 -21.02 5.44
CA LEU A 106 -34.92 -20.76 6.29
C LEU A 106 -36.20 -20.55 5.48
N GLY A 107 -36.12 -19.82 4.37
CA GLY A 107 -37.25 -19.62 3.45
C GLY A 107 -37.77 -20.92 2.84
N LEU A 108 -36.87 -21.76 2.32
CA LEU A 108 -37.24 -23.07 1.75
C LEU A 108 -37.84 -24.01 2.81
N LEU A 109 -37.30 -23.96 4.04
CA LEU A 109 -37.83 -24.71 5.18
C LEU A 109 -39.27 -24.29 5.52
N HIS A 110 -39.54 -22.97 5.61
CA HIS A 110 -40.89 -22.45 5.90
C HIS A 110 -41.89 -22.79 4.79
N LEU A 111 -41.46 -22.80 3.53
CA LEU A 111 -42.27 -23.22 2.39
C LEU A 111 -42.46 -24.74 2.30
N LYS A 112 -41.86 -25.51 3.23
CA LYS A 112 -41.82 -26.98 3.23
C LYS A 112 -41.30 -27.56 1.90
N SER A 113 -40.43 -26.82 1.22
CA SER A 113 -39.86 -27.18 -0.07
C SER A 113 -38.59 -28.01 0.13
N TYR A 114 -38.77 -29.22 0.69
CA TYR A 114 -37.65 -30.05 1.15
C TYR A 114 -36.71 -30.48 0.01
N LYS A 115 -37.26 -30.78 -1.18
CA LYS A 115 -36.45 -31.16 -2.34
C LYS A 115 -35.53 -30.02 -2.79
N GLN A 116 -36.05 -28.79 -2.88
CA GLN A 116 -35.25 -27.63 -3.27
C GLN A 116 -34.24 -27.26 -2.18
N LEU A 117 -34.58 -27.47 -0.91
CA LEU A 117 -33.66 -27.27 0.22
C LEU A 117 -32.47 -28.23 0.14
N GLU A 118 -32.72 -29.52 -0.12
CA GLU A 118 -31.68 -30.53 -0.31
C GLU A 118 -30.78 -30.19 -1.51
N ASP A 119 -31.37 -29.87 -2.66
CA ASP A 119 -30.65 -29.46 -3.87
C ASP A 119 -29.77 -28.22 -3.60
N TYR A 120 -30.28 -27.24 -2.87
CA TYR A 120 -29.55 -26.01 -2.54
C TYR A 120 -28.35 -26.27 -1.63
N ILE A 121 -28.51 -27.11 -0.60
CA ILE A 121 -27.43 -27.48 0.32
C ILE A 121 -26.34 -28.25 -0.43
N LEU A 122 -26.72 -29.25 -1.23
CA LEU A 122 -25.77 -30.05 -2.02
C LEU A 122 -24.99 -29.19 -3.02
N LYS A 123 -25.69 -28.30 -3.74
CA LYS A 123 -25.04 -27.36 -4.66
C LYS A 123 -24.08 -26.42 -3.93
N THR A 124 -24.49 -25.90 -2.78
CA THR A 124 -23.64 -24.99 -1.99
C THR A 124 -22.40 -25.71 -1.47
N ALA A 125 -22.52 -26.96 -1.03
CA ALA A 125 -21.40 -27.78 -0.57
C ALA A 125 -20.41 -28.12 -1.70
N ASN A 126 -20.90 -28.52 -2.88
CA ASN A 126 -20.05 -28.82 -4.03
C ASN A 126 -19.29 -27.58 -4.53
N ASN A 127 -19.98 -26.44 -4.63
CA ASN A 127 -19.34 -25.19 -5.03
C ASN A 127 -18.19 -24.81 -4.08
N TYR A 128 -18.33 -25.08 -2.78
CA TYR A 128 -17.27 -24.81 -1.80
C TYR A 128 -16.01 -25.67 -2.02
N GLN A 129 -16.19 -26.93 -2.45
CA GLN A 129 -15.07 -27.82 -2.77
C GLN A 129 -14.37 -27.45 -4.08
N GLU A 130 -15.12 -27.06 -5.11
CA GLU A 130 -14.56 -26.60 -6.38
C GLU A 130 -13.79 -25.29 -6.24
N GLU A 131 -14.30 -24.33 -5.47
CA GLU A 131 -13.66 -23.04 -5.24
C GLU A 131 -12.30 -23.23 -4.53
N ILE A 132 -12.24 -24.04 -3.46
CA ILE A 132 -10.99 -24.37 -2.75
C ILE A 132 -10.01 -25.15 -3.64
N GLY A 133 -10.51 -26.14 -4.39
CA GLY A 133 -9.69 -26.93 -5.31
C GLY A 133 -9.04 -26.07 -6.40
N SER A 134 -9.78 -25.10 -6.94
CA SER A 134 -9.26 -24.18 -7.96
C SER A 134 -8.18 -23.23 -7.44
N LEU A 135 -8.27 -22.80 -6.17
CA LEU A 135 -7.27 -21.94 -5.52
C LEU A 135 -5.95 -22.67 -5.27
N LEU A 136 -6.02 -23.94 -4.84
CA LEU A 136 -4.83 -24.78 -4.61
C LEU A 136 -4.08 -25.09 -5.92
N VAL A 137 -4.82 -25.34 -7.01
CA VAL A 137 -4.21 -25.53 -8.34
C VAL A 137 -3.55 -24.25 -8.83
N ARG A 138 -4.19 -23.09 -8.67
CA ARG A 138 -3.62 -21.78 -9.05
C ARG A 138 -2.38 -21.40 -8.24
N SER A 139 -2.36 -21.69 -6.93
CA SER A 139 -1.17 -21.41 -6.10
C SER A 139 0.02 -22.27 -6.51
N ASN A 140 -0.20 -23.55 -6.87
CA ASN A 140 0.87 -24.44 -7.34
C ASN A 140 1.44 -24.01 -8.70
N LEU A 141 0.61 -23.55 -9.64
CA LEU A 141 1.10 -23.00 -10.92
C LEU A 141 1.90 -21.69 -10.74
N ARG A 142 1.55 -20.86 -9.75
CA ARG A 142 2.26 -19.61 -9.49
C ARG A 142 3.59 -19.84 -8.79
N LEU A 143 3.69 -20.88 -7.96
CA LEU A 143 4.95 -21.31 -7.35
C LEU A 143 5.90 -21.98 -8.35
N SER A 144 5.39 -22.76 -9.31
CA SER A 144 6.24 -23.41 -10.33
C SER A 144 6.83 -22.46 -11.38
N LEU A 145 6.28 -21.24 -11.52
CA LEU A 145 6.80 -20.22 -12.45
C LEU A 145 7.85 -19.29 -11.82
N VAL A 146 8.11 -19.43 -10.51
CA VAL A 146 9.05 -18.58 -9.75
C VAL A 146 10.34 -19.33 -9.38
N PHE A 147 10.47 -20.60 -9.80
CA PHE A 147 11.70 -21.39 -9.72
C PHE A 147 12.24 -21.73 -11.11
#